data_AF-A0A1C6GUI0-F1
#
_entry.id   AF-A0A1C6GUI0-F1
#
_cell.length_a   1.000
_cell.length_b   1.000
_cell.length_c   1.000
_cell.angle_alpha   90.00
_cell.angle_beta   90.00
_cell.angle_gamma   90.00
#
_symmetry.space_group_name_H-M   'P 1'
#
loop_
_entity.id
_entity.type
_entity.pdbx_description
1 polymer ?
#
loop_
_entity_poly.entity_id
_entity_poly.type
_entity_poly.pdbx_seq_one_letter_code
_entity_poly.pdbx_strand_id
1 'polypeptide(L)'
;MKKVFLKITLGVVLVCILFVGFLYVNNDIGVASTNLEADIRSSQKIKDDWTVEGNVSGTMAAYISYPQDMSDHTFSVYVNRPGLSFGYFFRGGGSLSGVEREIVEFTVEEYKERAFISMNQQQVTQLQIDDGNSIQGIYIDSNKPFAIVLPINAGTITFYDVNGNIVEYWNDPL
;
A
#
# COMPACT_ATOMS: atom_id res chain seq x y z
N MET A 1 -43.66 -2.70 -26.57
CA MET A 1 -42.20 -2.50 -26.47
C MET A 1 -41.80 -1.63 -25.27
N LYS A 2 -42.17 -0.33 -25.19
CA LYS A 2 -41.76 0.56 -24.06
C LYS A 2 -42.10 0.08 -22.64
N LYS A 3 -43.31 -0.48 -22.40
CA LYS A 3 -43.71 -1.00 -21.06
C LYS A 3 -42.95 -2.26 -20.63
N VAL A 4 -42.56 -3.11 -21.58
CA VAL A 4 -41.77 -4.33 -21.30
C VAL A 4 -40.33 -3.93 -21.00
N PHE A 5 -39.76 -3.02 -21.79
CA PHE A 5 -38.45 -2.43 -21.53
C PHE A 5 -38.39 -1.78 -20.14
N LEU A 6 -39.39 -0.96 -19.77
CA LEU A 6 -39.45 -0.34 -18.44
C LEU A 6 -39.46 -1.36 -17.29
N LYS A 7 -40.22 -2.46 -17.42
CA LYS A 7 -40.24 -3.53 -16.40
C LYS A 7 -38.90 -4.24 -16.30
N ILE A 8 -38.23 -4.49 -17.43
CA ILE A 8 -36.90 -5.09 -17.46
C ILE A 8 -35.89 -4.13 -16.81
N THR A 9 -35.90 -2.84 -17.17
CA THR A 9 -35.03 -1.83 -16.55
C THR A 9 -35.24 -1.76 -15.05
N LEU A 10 -36.50 -1.75 -14.58
CA LEU A 10 -36.79 -1.70 -13.14
C LEU A 10 -36.31 -2.96 -12.42
N GLY A 11 -36.47 -4.13 -13.04
CA GLY A 11 -35.94 -5.40 -12.53
C GLY A 11 -34.41 -5.38 -12.43
N VAL A 12 -33.71 -4.90 -13.45
CA VAL A 12 -32.24 -4.77 -13.45
C VAL A 12 -31.78 -3.81 -12.35
N VAL A 13 -32.42 -2.64 -12.23
CA VAL A 13 -32.10 -1.67 -11.18
C VAL A 13 -32.28 -2.29 -9.79
N LEU A 14 -33.37 -3.03 -9.56
CA LEU A 14 -33.61 -3.71 -8.29
C LEU A 14 -32.50 -4.74 -7.98
N VAL A 15 -32.10 -5.55 -8.97
CA VAL A 15 -31.00 -6.51 -8.81
C VAL A 15 -29.69 -5.81 -8.50
N CYS A 16 -29.37 -4.70 -9.17
CA CYS A 16 -28.17 -3.91 -8.88
C CYS A 16 -28.18 -3.37 -7.44
N ILE A 17 -29.31 -2.83 -6.96
CA ILE A 17 -29.44 -2.32 -5.59
C ILE A 17 -29.23 -3.46 -4.58
N LEU A 18 -29.85 -4.62 -4.79
CA LEU A 18 -29.66 -5.79 -3.92
C LEU A 18 -28.21 -6.28 -3.93
N PHE A 19 -27.56 -6.27 -5.09
CA PHE A 19 -26.15 -6.65 -5.23
C PHE A 19 -25.22 -5.69 -4.49
N VAL A 20 -25.40 -4.38 -4.65
CA VAL A 20 -24.62 -3.37 -3.90
C VAL A 20 -24.89 -3.47 -2.40
N GLY A 21 -26.15 -3.71 -2.00
CA GLY A 21 -26.52 -3.96 -0.60
C GLY A 21 -25.82 -5.18 -0.02
N PHE A 22 -25.71 -6.27 -0.79
CA PHE A 22 -24.97 -7.47 -0.41
C PHE A 22 -23.48 -7.17 -0.18
N LEU A 23 -22.83 -6.48 -1.13
CA LEU A 23 -21.42 -6.07 -0.98
C LEU A 23 -21.19 -5.18 0.24
N TYR A 24 -22.13 -4.26 0.51
CA TYR A 24 -22.05 -3.37 1.67
C TYR A 24 -22.14 -4.15 2.99
N VAL A 25 -23.10 -5.07 3.12
CA VAL A 25 -23.28 -5.88 4.34
C VAL A 25 -22.07 -6.78 4.61
N ASN A 26 -21.39 -7.26 3.57
CA ASN A 26 -20.19 -8.09 3.70
C ASN A 26 -18.89 -7.31 3.93
N ASN A 27 -18.92 -5.97 3.89
CA ASN A 27 -17.72 -5.12 3.88
C ASN A 27 -16.78 -5.44 2.70
N ASP A 28 -17.36 -5.64 1.52
CA ASP A 28 -16.64 -5.89 0.26
C ASP A 28 -16.37 -4.61 -0.55
N ILE A 29 -16.69 -3.44 0.02
CA ILE A 29 -16.42 -2.12 -0.55
C ILE A 29 -15.31 -1.45 0.25
N GLY A 30 -14.13 -1.36 -0.34
CA GLY A 30 -12.96 -0.68 0.19
C GLY A 30 -12.72 0.68 -0.48
N VAL A 31 -11.52 1.20 -0.28
CA VAL A 31 -11.07 2.51 -0.77
C VAL A 31 -10.59 2.39 -2.22
N ALA A 32 -11.05 3.24 -3.12
CA ALA A 32 -10.49 3.29 -4.48
C ALA A 32 -9.03 3.74 -4.45
N SER A 33 -8.16 3.25 -5.35
CA SER A 33 -6.74 3.62 -5.37
C SER A 33 -6.51 5.14 -5.45
N THR A 34 -7.37 5.85 -6.20
CA THR A 34 -7.32 7.31 -6.34
C THR A 34 -7.70 8.08 -5.08
N ASN A 35 -8.34 7.42 -4.11
CA ASN A 35 -8.82 8.01 -2.87
C ASN A 35 -8.00 7.55 -1.65
N LEU A 36 -6.94 6.75 -1.84
CA LEU A 36 -6.11 6.22 -0.76
C LEU A 36 -5.50 7.33 0.09
N GLU A 37 -4.94 8.37 -0.52
CA GLU A 37 -4.36 9.49 0.25
C GLU A 37 -5.42 10.18 1.12
N ALA A 38 -6.61 10.45 0.57
CA ALA A 38 -7.70 11.09 1.33
C ALA A 38 -8.16 10.21 2.50
N ASP A 39 -8.26 8.90 2.28
CA ASP A 39 -8.59 7.95 3.34
C ASP A 39 -7.49 7.86 4.41
N ILE A 40 -6.21 7.83 4.01
CA ILE A 40 -5.06 7.84 4.94
C ILE A 40 -5.10 9.09 5.80
N ARG A 41 -5.27 10.27 5.19
CA ARG A 41 -5.33 11.53 5.93
C ARG A 41 -6.47 11.54 6.94
N SER A 42 -7.64 11.08 6.54
CA SER A 42 -8.81 11.01 7.41
C SER A 42 -8.66 9.96 8.52
N SER A 43 -8.22 8.75 8.19
CA SER A 43 -8.19 7.59 9.10
C SER A 43 -7.04 7.66 10.10
N GLN A 44 -5.85 8.04 9.65
CA GLN A 44 -4.65 8.17 10.47
C GLN A 44 -4.49 9.58 11.07
N LYS A 45 -5.41 10.51 10.78
CA LYS A 45 -5.39 11.90 11.25
C LYS A 45 -4.11 12.64 10.84
N ILE A 46 -3.68 12.42 9.60
CA ILE A 46 -2.50 13.08 9.02
C ILE A 46 -2.83 14.55 8.77
N LYS A 47 -1.93 15.44 9.17
CA LYS A 47 -2.08 16.88 8.96
C LYS A 47 -1.90 17.25 7.49
N ASP A 48 -2.53 18.35 7.06
CA ASP A 48 -2.51 18.80 5.66
C ASP A 48 -1.12 19.14 5.15
N ASP A 49 -0.23 19.59 6.03
CA ASP A 49 1.16 19.96 5.72
C ASP A 49 2.11 18.76 5.63
N TRP A 50 1.65 17.56 6.00
CA TRP A 50 2.45 16.35 5.87
C TRP A 50 2.45 15.85 4.42
N THR A 51 3.61 15.36 4.01
CA THR A 51 3.78 14.59 2.78
C THR A 51 3.17 13.22 2.99
N VAL A 52 2.48 12.69 1.99
CA VAL A 52 2.01 11.29 1.94
C VAL A 52 2.59 10.68 0.68
N GLU A 53 3.52 9.75 0.85
CA GLU A 53 4.25 9.13 -0.25
C GLU A 53 4.09 7.61 -0.18
N GLY A 54 3.93 6.98 -1.34
CA GLY A 54 3.68 5.54 -1.34
C GLY A 54 3.66 4.91 -2.72
N ASN A 55 3.45 3.60 -2.70
CA ASN A 55 3.38 2.78 -3.88
C ASN A 55 2.12 1.89 -3.84
N VAL A 56 1.48 1.75 -4.99
CA VAL A 56 0.23 1.01 -5.16
C VAL A 56 0.41 0.00 -6.28
N SER A 57 0.15 -1.27 -5.96
CA SER A 57 0.07 -2.37 -6.91
C SER A 57 -1.39 -2.81 -7.08
N GLY A 58 -1.64 -3.87 -7.86
CA GLY A 58 -2.97 -4.45 -8.01
C GLY A 58 -3.53 -5.08 -6.72
N THR A 59 -2.68 -5.52 -5.79
CA THR A 59 -3.09 -6.28 -4.59
C THR A 59 -2.68 -5.68 -3.25
N MET A 60 -1.80 -4.69 -3.24
CA MET A 60 -1.31 -4.03 -2.04
C MET A 60 -1.03 -2.56 -2.28
N ALA A 61 -1.16 -1.74 -1.24
CA ALA A 61 -0.74 -0.36 -1.25
C ALA A 61 -0.02 -0.05 0.06
N ALA A 62 1.10 0.65 -0.01
CA ALA A 62 1.89 1.02 1.15
C ALA A 62 2.28 2.49 1.06
N TYR A 63 2.15 3.20 2.18
CA TYR A 63 2.41 4.63 2.29
C TYR A 63 3.16 4.95 3.56
N ILE A 64 3.90 6.04 3.53
CA ILE A 64 4.46 6.73 4.68
C ILE A 64 4.08 8.20 4.62
N SER A 65 3.63 8.72 5.76
CA SER A 65 3.26 10.12 5.94
C SER A 65 4.23 10.78 6.91
N TYR A 66 4.74 11.97 6.58
CA TYR A 66 5.76 12.65 7.39
C TYR A 66 5.72 14.18 7.21
N PRO A 67 6.08 14.98 8.23
CA PRO A 67 6.25 16.43 8.12
C PRO A 67 7.53 16.79 7.36
N GLN A 68 7.61 18.03 6.87
CA GLN A 68 8.79 18.54 6.14
C GLN A 68 10.10 18.45 6.95
N ASP A 69 10.02 18.58 8.28
CA ASP A 69 11.17 18.51 9.18
C ASP A 69 11.57 17.07 9.56
N MET A 70 10.87 16.05 9.05
CA MET A 70 11.12 14.63 9.28
C MET A 70 11.10 14.21 10.76
N SER A 71 10.43 15.00 11.61
CA SER A 71 10.41 14.80 13.06
C SER A 71 9.49 13.68 13.54
N ASP A 72 8.58 13.20 12.70
CA ASP A 72 7.56 12.21 13.03
C ASP A 72 7.15 11.45 11.76
N HIS A 73 6.40 10.36 11.91
CA HIS A 73 5.91 9.56 10.80
C HIS A 73 4.65 8.77 11.12
N THR A 74 3.95 8.37 10.07
CA THR A 74 2.89 7.37 10.16
C THR A 74 2.87 6.53 8.90
N PHE A 75 3.02 5.21 9.03
CA PHE A 75 2.89 4.29 7.89
C PHE A 75 1.45 3.84 7.72
N SER A 76 1.11 3.34 6.52
CA SER A 76 -0.18 2.70 6.26
C SER A 76 -0.05 1.62 5.19
N VAL A 77 -0.62 0.46 5.45
CA VAL A 77 -0.68 -0.68 4.55
C VAL A 77 -2.13 -1.04 4.29
N TYR A 78 -2.47 -1.18 3.02
CA TYR A 78 -3.76 -1.64 2.55
C TYR A 78 -3.58 -2.82 1.61
N VAL A 79 -4.60 -3.67 1.49
CA VAL A 79 -4.65 -4.75 0.50
C VAL A 79 -5.93 -4.73 -0.30
N ASN A 80 -5.83 -5.08 -1.58
CA ASN A 80 -6.97 -5.26 -2.46
C ASN A 80 -7.31 -6.75 -2.51
N ARG A 81 -8.43 -7.10 -1.87
CA ARG A 81 -8.88 -8.48 -1.68
C ARG A 81 -9.20 -9.13 -3.03
N PRO A 82 -8.77 -10.38 -3.25
CA PRO A 82 -9.20 -11.14 -4.42
C PRO A 82 -10.70 -11.51 -4.31
N GLY A 83 -11.36 -11.73 -5.45
CA GLY A 83 -12.75 -12.17 -5.49
C GLY A 83 -13.75 -11.02 -5.67
N LEU A 84 -14.90 -11.11 -5.01
CA LEU A 84 -16.04 -10.18 -5.16
C LEU A 84 -15.92 -8.96 -4.24
N SER A 85 -14.76 -8.31 -4.26
CA SER A 85 -14.46 -7.11 -3.47
C SER A 85 -13.87 -6.01 -4.33
N PHE A 86 -14.12 -4.77 -3.94
CA PHE A 86 -13.73 -3.59 -4.72
C PHE A 86 -12.93 -2.63 -3.88
N GLY A 87 -11.69 -2.38 -4.29
CA GLY A 87 -10.81 -1.40 -3.64
C GLY A 87 -9.93 -2.00 -2.55
N TYR A 88 -9.24 -1.10 -1.85
CA TYR A 88 -8.19 -1.39 -0.88
C TYR A 88 -8.74 -1.31 0.54
N PHE A 89 -8.34 -2.25 1.37
CA PHE A 89 -8.76 -2.38 2.77
C PHE A 89 -7.57 -2.19 3.68
N PHE A 90 -7.72 -1.33 4.68
CA PHE A 90 -6.69 -1.09 5.68
C PHE A 90 -6.29 -2.39 6.39
N ARG A 91 -5.00 -2.55 6.65
CA ARG A 91 -4.42 -3.69 7.38
C ARG A 91 -3.64 -3.25 8.60
N GLY A 92 -2.79 -2.24 8.45
CA GLY A 92 -1.97 -1.75 9.54
C GLY A 92 -1.46 -0.35 9.24
N GLY A 93 -1.14 0.38 10.30
CA GLY A 93 -0.63 1.74 10.21
C GLY A 93 -0.43 2.34 11.60
N GLY A 94 0.25 3.47 11.63
CA GLY A 94 0.62 4.16 12.86
C GLY A 94 2.10 4.52 12.91
N SER A 95 2.60 4.81 14.10
CA SER A 95 4.02 5.04 14.34
C SER A 95 4.69 3.76 14.83
N LEU A 96 5.74 3.33 14.14
CA LEU A 96 6.53 2.16 14.48
C LEU A 96 8.02 2.54 14.50
N SER A 97 8.72 2.25 15.59
CA SER A 97 10.14 2.59 15.75
C SER A 97 11.04 1.88 14.74
N GLY A 98 10.62 0.71 14.24
CA GLY A 98 11.30 0.02 13.15
C GLY A 98 11.29 0.86 11.87
N VAL A 99 10.14 1.42 11.49
CA VAL A 99 10.02 2.31 10.31
C VAL A 99 10.83 3.60 10.52
N GLU A 100 10.94 4.09 11.75
CA GLU A 100 11.71 5.29 12.07
C GLU A 100 13.21 5.09 11.81
N ARG A 101 13.76 3.94 12.24
CA ARG A 101 15.22 3.72 12.31
C ARG A 101 15.77 2.84 11.20
N GLU A 102 14.93 1.97 10.64
CA GLU A 102 15.32 0.86 9.79
C GLU A 102 14.35 0.71 8.61
N ILE A 103 14.55 -0.33 7.79
CA ILE A 103 13.60 -0.75 6.77
C ILE A 103 12.73 -1.86 7.35
N VAL A 104 11.40 -1.67 7.33
CA VAL A 104 10.44 -2.70 7.75
C VAL A 104 9.76 -3.30 6.54
N GLU A 105 9.80 -4.62 6.45
CA GLU A 105 9.05 -5.43 5.50
C GLU A 105 7.71 -5.84 6.12
N PHE A 106 6.61 -5.33 5.57
CA PHE A 106 5.26 -5.75 5.92
C PHE A 106 4.75 -6.82 4.96
N THR A 107 4.28 -7.92 5.53
CA THR A 107 3.58 -8.99 4.81
C THR A 107 2.16 -9.13 5.35
N VAL A 108 1.22 -9.55 4.50
CA VAL A 108 -0.16 -9.82 4.90
C VAL A 108 -0.49 -11.24 4.49
N GLU A 109 -1.06 -12.03 5.41
CA GLU A 109 -1.44 -13.42 5.14
C GLU A 109 -2.37 -13.48 3.91
N GLU A 110 -2.18 -14.51 3.08
CA GLU A 110 -2.92 -14.74 1.82
C GLU A 110 -2.57 -13.81 0.64
N TYR A 111 -1.74 -12.77 0.84
CA TYR A 111 -1.28 -11.89 -0.23
C TYR A 111 0.12 -12.27 -0.71
N LYS A 112 0.35 -12.10 -2.02
CA LYS A 112 1.62 -12.45 -2.68
C LYS A 112 2.55 -11.26 -2.89
N GLU A 113 2.34 -10.21 -2.11
CA GLU A 113 3.14 -8.99 -2.13
C GLU A 113 3.58 -8.62 -0.72
N ARG A 114 4.64 -7.82 -0.66
CA ARG A 114 5.26 -7.29 0.54
C ARG A 114 5.57 -5.81 0.34
N ALA A 115 5.53 -5.05 1.42
CA ALA A 115 5.84 -3.63 1.42
C ALA A 115 7.09 -3.34 2.23
N PHE A 116 8.01 -2.56 1.70
CA PHE A 116 9.17 -2.05 2.41
C PHE A 116 8.95 -0.58 2.73
N ILE A 117 8.96 -0.21 4.00
CA ILE A 117 8.66 1.15 4.46
C ILE A 117 9.75 1.63 5.42
N SER A 118 10.24 2.85 5.23
CA SER A 118 11.29 3.45 6.07
C SER A 118 11.27 4.97 6.04
N MET A 119 11.63 5.60 7.17
CA MET A 119 12.05 7.01 7.24
C MET A 119 13.45 7.25 6.68
N ASN A 120 14.14 6.18 6.28
CA ASN A 120 15.42 6.19 5.58
C ASN A 120 16.59 6.81 6.36
N GLN A 121 16.64 6.63 7.69
CA GLN A 121 17.78 7.07 8.51
C GLN A 121 19.11 6.40 8.10
N GLN A 122 19.04 5.23 7.48
CA GLN A 122 20.18 4.48 6.95
C GLN A 122 20.69 5.01 5.60
N GLN A 123 20.05 6.05 5.04
CA GLN A 123 20.44 6.69 3.78
C GLN A 123 20.54 5.70 2.61
N VAL A 124 19.53 4.85 2.46
CA VAL A 124 19.38 3.92 1.34
C VAL A 124 19.26 4.72 0.04
N THR A 125 20.05 4.32 -0.95
CA THR A 125 20.05 4.96 -2.28
C THR A 125 19.64 4.01 -3.40
N GLN A 126 19.69 2.71 -3.14
CA GLN A 126 19.40 1.70 -4.14
C GLN A 126 18.75 0.47 -3.53
N LEU A 127 17.72 -0.02 -4.22
CA LEU A 127 17.14 -1.34 -4.04
C LEU A 127 17.49 -2.17 -5.27
N GLN A 128 18.19 -3.30 -5.09
CA GLN A 128 18.45 -4.27 -6.15
C GLN A 128 17.53 -5.49 -6.00
N ILE A 129 17.04 -5.95 -7.14
CA ILE A 129 16.17 -7.12 -7.29
C ILE A 129 16.87 -8.08 -8.25
N ASP A 130 17.28 -9.25 -7.76
CA ASP A 130 17.86 -10.32 -8.57
C ASP A 130 16.85 -11.47 -8.71
N ASP A 131 16.29 -11.63 -9.90
CA ASP A 131 15.31 -12.68 -10.23
C ASP A 131 15.95 -14.00 -10.71
N GLY A 132 17.28 -14.09 -10.68
CA GLY A 132 18.08 -15.21 -11.17
C GLY A 132 18.39 -15.16 -12.66
N ASN A 133 17.75 -14.25 -13.42
CA ASN A 133 18.03 -14.01 -14.85
C ASN A 133 18.64 -12.62 -15.09
N SER A 134 18.24 -11.64 -14.29
CA SER A 134 18.65 -10.23 -14.40
C SER A 134 18.63 -9.53 -13.05
N ILE A 135 19.45 -8.48 -12.94
CA ILE A 135 19.46 -7.59 -11.78
C ILE A 135 18.81 -6.27 -12.18
N GLN A 136 17.70 -5.93 -11.53
CA GLN A 136 17.04 -4.64 -11.66
C GLN A 136 17.40 -3.74 -10.47
N GLY A 137 17.77 -2.49 -10.75
CA GLY A 137 17.98 -1.46 -9.73
C GLY A 137 16.83 -0.46 -9.69
N ILE A 138 16.36 -0.15 -8.49
CA ILE A 138 15.44 0.94 -8.19
C ILE A 138 16.22 2.00 -7.40
N TYR A 139 16.20 3.24 -7.89
CA TYR A 139 16.81 4.37 -7.18
C TYR A 139 15.90 4.84 -6.05
N ILE A 140 16.50 5.16 -4.90
CA ILE A 140 15.84 5.73 -3.72
C ILE A 140 16.56 7.03 -3.37
N ASP A 141 15.81 8.10 -3.09
CA ASP A 141 16.40 9.35 -2.60
C ASP A 141 16.82 9.15 -1.14
N SER A 142 18.12 9.19 -0.88
CA SER A 142 18.70 8.93 0.45
C SER A 142 18.31 9.96 1.52
N ASN A 143 17.70 11.07 1.12
CA ASN A 143 17.23 12.11 2.03
C ASN A 143 15.71 12.05 2.23
N LYS A 144 15.02 11.04 1.71
CA LYS A 144 13.58 10.92 1.84
C LYS A 144 13.15 9.57 2.40
N PRO A 145 12.08 9.56 3.20
CA PRO A 145 11.32 8.35 3.47
C PRO A 145 10.85 7.69 2.18
N PHE A 146 10.61 6.37 2.24
CA PHE A 146 10.09 5.62 1.10
C PHE A 146 9.10 4.54 1.53
N ALA A 147 8.21 4.18 0.61
CA ALA A 147 7.37 2.99 0.70
C ALA A 147 7.30 2.32 -0.68
N ILE A 148 7.69 1.05 -0.76
CA ILE A 148 7.82 0.28 -2.00
C ILE A 148 7.07 -1.04 -1.86
N VAL A 149 6.21 -1.38 -2.82
CA VAL A 149 5.52 -2.67 -2.87
C VAL A 149 6.19 -3.56 -3.91
N LEU A 150 6.49 -4.81 -3.53
CA LEU A 150 7.07 -5.81 -4.43
C LEU A 150 6.34 -7.15 -4.30
N PRO A 151 6.31 -7.97 -5.37
CA PRO A 151 5.93 -9.37 -5.25
C PRO A 151 6.84 -10.13 -4.27
N ILE A 152 6.28 -11.08 -3.51
CA ILE A 152 7.06 -11.96 -2.62
C ILE A 152 8.06 -12.79 -3.44
N ASN A 153 7.71 -13.14 -4.69
CA ASN A 153 8.55 -13.87 -5.61
C ASN A 153 9.37 -12.98 -6.55
N ALA A 154 9.61 -11.70 -6.20
CA ALA A 154 10.44 -10.79 -7.00
C ALA A 154 11.90 -11.23 -7.12
N GLY A 155 12.34 -12.19 -6.28
CA GLY A 155 13.72 -12.65 -6.21
C GLY A 155 14.42 -12.20 -4.94
N THR A 156 15.75 -12.17 -4.97
CA THR A 156 16.58 -11.69 -3.86
C THR A 156 16.59 -10.17 -3.85
N ILE A 157 16.31 -9.60 -2.68
CA ILE A 157 16.21 -8.16 -2.44
C ILE A 157 17.42 -7.72 -1.63
N THR A 158 18.13 -6.71 -2.13
CA THR A 158 19.28 -6.13 -1.42
C THR A 158 19.20 -4.62 -1.47
N PHE A 159 19.19 -3.98 -0.30
CA PHE A 159 19.26 -2.53 -0.17
C PHE A 159 20.72 -2.08 0.02
N TYR A 160 21.05 -0.93 -0.56
CA TYR A 160 22.37 -0.32 -0.45
C TYR A 160 22.29 1.13 0.03
N ASP A 161 23.11 1.48 1.01
CA ASP A 161 23.29 2.85 1.50
C ASP A 161 24.12 3.72 0.53
N VAL A 162 24.30 4.99 0.86
CA VAL A 162 25.12 5.95 0.08
C VAL A 162 26.60 5.54 -0.06
N ASN A 163 27.10 4.65 0.79
CA ASN A 163 28.46 4.14 0.74
C ASN A 163 28.57 2.80 -0.02
N GLY A 164 27.44 2.24 -0.47
CA GLY A 164 27.37 0.94 -1.13
C GLY A 164 27.40 -0.25 -0.17
N ASN A 165 27.14 -0.04 1.13
CA ASN A 165 27.00 -1.14 2.10
C ASN A 165 25.60 -1.74 2.02
N ILE A 166 25.50 -3.04 2.30
CA ILE A 166 24.21 -3.74 2.40
C ILE A 166 23.48 -3.25 3.66
N VAL A 167 22.20 -2.97 3.50
CA VAL A 167 21.28 -2.56 4.58
C VAL A 167 20.30 -3.69 4.86
N GLU A 168 20.23 -4.14 6.11
CA GLU A 168 19.28 -5.15 6.56
C GLU A 168 17.87 -4.55 6.74
N TYR A 169 16.86 -5.41 6.59
CA TYR A 169 15.46 -5.07 6.84
C TYR A 169 14.84 -6.13 7.76
N TRP A 170 13.80 -5.75 8.48
CA TRP A 170 13.12 -6.61 9.45
C TRP A 170 11.69 -6.89 9.03
N ASN A 171 11.21 -8.11 9.23
CA ASN A 171 9.86 -8.49 8.90
C ASN A 171 8.89 -8.17 10.05
N ASP A 172 7.76 -7.55 9.72
CA ASP A 172 6.63 -7.28 10.61
C ASP A 172 5.31 -7.75 9.95
N PRO A 173 4.81 -8.94 10.29
CA PRO A 173 3.59 -9.48 9.69
C PRO A 173 2.32 -8.77 10.22
N LEU A 174 1.39 -8.45 9.31
CA LEU A 174 0.12 -7.76 9.58
C LEU A 174 -1.11 -8.67 9.46
#